data_AF-X1S326-F1
#
_entry.id   AF-X1S326-F1
#
_cell.length_a   1.000
_cell.length_b   1.000
_cell.length_c   1.000
_cell.angle_alpha   90.00
_cell.angle_beta   90.00
_cell.angle_gamma   90.00
#
_symmetry.space_group_name_H-M   'P 1'
#
loop_
_entity.id
_entity.type
_entity.pdbx_description
1 polymer ?
#
loop_
_entity_poly.entity_id
_entity_poly.type
_entity_poly.pdbx_seq_one_letter_code
_entity_poly.pdbx_strand_id
1 'polypeptide(L)' 'DVKKMLKILREEHQTVLGGGQQHLMGKIFRIGHLGWVTEEDINMVFKSLMIALPQAGFEVAV' A
#
# COMPACT_ATOMS: atom_id res chain seq x y z
N ASP A 1 -1.08 -7.81 8.24
CA ASP A 1 -0.80 -6.65 9.13
C ASP A 1 -0.53 -5.39 8.27
N VAL A 2 -1.34 -4.34 8.45
CA VAL A 2 -1.24 -3.10 7.66
C VAL A 2 0.09 -2.36 7.88
N LYS A 3 0.61 -2.31 9.11
CA LYS A 3 1.89 -1.64 9.40
C LYS A 3 3.05 -2.36 8.74
N LYS A 4 3.04 -3.70 8.77
CA LYS A 4 4.03 -4.54 8.08
C LYS A 4 3.99 -4.31 6.56
N MET A 5 2.79 -4.30 5.97
CA MET A 5 2.62 -4.03 4.54
C MET A 5 3.18 -2.66 4.13
N LEU A 6 2.85 -1.60 4.89
CA LEU A 6 3.36 -0.26 4.63
C LEU A 6 4.89 -0.16 4.75
N LYS A 7 5.49 -0.94 5.64
CA LYS A 7 6.96 -1.04 5.77
C LYS A 7 7.58 -1.68 4.52
N ILE A 8 7.04 -2.81 4.07
CA ILE A 8 7.49 -3.53 2.86
C ILE A 8 7.40 -2.62 1.63
N LEU A 9 6.24 -1.97 1.41
CA LEU A 9 6.03 -1.06 0.28
C LEU A 9 7.08 0.05 0.23
N ARG A 10 7.39 0.67 1.39
CA ARG A 10 8.37 1.76 1.45
C ARG A 10 9.79 1.28 1.25
N GLU A 11 10.19 0.20 1.94
CA GLU A 11 11.59 -0.23 2.01
C GLU A 11 12.01 -1.04 0.78
N GLU A 12 11.11 -1.87 0.24
CA GLU A 12 11.43 -2.80 -0.86
C GLU A 12 10.94 -2.29 -2.22
N HIS A 13 9.84 -1.52 -2.25
CA HIS A 13 9.21 -1.08 -3.50
C HIS A 13 9.24 0.44 -3.71
N GLN A 14 9.90 1.20 -2.82
CA GLN A 14 9.96 2.67 -2.86
C GLN A 14 8.57 3.34 -3.02
N THR A 15 7.51 2.64 -2.59
CA THR A 15 6.11 3.06 -2.71
C THR A 15 5.62 3.51 -1.33
N VAL A 16 5.32 4.80 -1.18
CA VAL A 16 4.88 5.36 0.09
C VAL A 16 3.36 5.55 0.10
N LEU A 17 2.67 4.80 0.96
CA LEU A 17 1.24 4.94 1.20
C LEU A 17 0.97 5.40 2.63
N GLY A 18 -0.18 6.04 2.85
CA GLY A 18 -0.59 6.52 4.17
C GLY A 18 -1.27 5.43 5.00
N GLY A 19 -1.05 5.43 6.32
CA GLY A 19 -1.88 4.66 7.24
C GLY A 19 -3.22 5.36 7.56
N GLY A 20 -4.13 4.61 8.20
CA GLY A 20 -5.29 5.18 8.89
C GLY A 20 -4.90 6.04 10.09
N GLN A 21 -5.72 7.02 10.42
CA GLN A 21 -5.51 7.97 11.53
C GLN A 21 -6.49 7.70 12.69
N GLN A 22 -6.14 8.09 13.91
CA GLN A 22 -6.98 7.94 15.11
C GLN A 22 -7.57 6.53 15.24
N HIS A 23 -8.89 6.39 15.36
CA HIS A 23 -9.59 5.11 15.52
C HIS A 23 -9.50 4.17 14.29
N LEU A 24 -8.95 4.66 13.16
CA LEU A 24 -8.69 3.91 11.93
C LEU A 24 -7.25 3.38 11.81
N MET A 25 -6.37 3.70 12.77
CA MET A 25 -4.98 3.23 12.75
C MET A 25 -4.93 1.69 12.71
N GLY A 26 -4.17 1.15 11.76
CA GLY A 26 -4.03 -0.30 11.56
C GLY A 26 -5.23 -1.01 10.92
N LYS A 27 -6.35 -0.30 10.71
CA LYS A 27 -7.56 -0.85 10.06
C LYS A 27 -7.61 -0.56 8.56
N ILE A 28 -7.10 0.61 8.15
CA ILE A 28 -7.05 1.03 6.75
C ILE A 28 -5.66 1.54 6.38
N PHE A 29 -5.44 1.66 5.08
CA PHE A 29 -4.40 2.46 4.45
C PHE A 29 -5.03 3.38 3.39
N ARG A 30 -4.28 4.35 2.88
CA ARG A 30 -4.75 5.37 1.95
C ARG A 30 -3.80 5.50 0.78
N ILE A 31 -4.34 5.49 -0.43
CA ILE A 31 -3.63 5.79 -1.68
C ILE A 31 -3.90 7.24 -2.02
N GLY A 32 -2.86 8.08 -1.99
CA GLY A 32 -2.97 9.47 -2.45
C GLY A 32 -2.83 9.52 -3.97
N HIS A 33 -3.81 10.10 -4.67
CA HIS A 33 -3.86 10.16 -6.13
C HIS A 33 -4.25 11.56 -6.64
N LEU A 34 -3.82 12.61 -5.92
CA LEU A 34 -4.11 14.01 -6.24
C LEU A 34 -2.84 14.72 -6.71
N GLY A 35 -2.97 15.66 -7.64
CA GLY A 35 -1.87 16.45 -8.19
C GLY A 35 -1.35 15.88 -9.51
N TRP A 36 -0.04 15.97 -9.72
CA TRP A 36 0.62 15.39 -10.91
C TRP A 36 0.75 13.88 -10.75
N VAL A 37 -0.12 13.14 -11.42
CA VAL A 37 -0.17 11.67 -11.38
C VAL A 37 -0.65 11.15 -12.73
N THR A 38 -0.06 10.05 -13.18
CA THR A 38 -0.45 9.33 -14.40
C THR A 38 -1.11 8.00 -14.06
N GLU A 39 -1.77 7.38 -15.04
CA GLU A 39 -2.32 6.02 -14.86
C GLU A 39 -1.22 4.98 -14.57
N GLU A 40 -0.02 5.14 -15.15
CA GLU A 40 1.09 4.23 -14.88
C GLU A 40 1.57 4.34 -13.42
N ASP A 41 1.58 5.55 -12.85
CA ASP A 41 1.90 5.74 -11.42
C ASP A 41 0.94 4.94 -10.52
N ILE A 42 -0.35 4.96 -10.85
CA ILE A 42 -1.38 4.20 -10.14
C ILE A 42 -1.20 2.69 -10.35
N ASN A 43 -0.90 2.25 -11.59
CA ASN A 43 -0.64 0.84 -11.88
C ASN A 43 0.58 0.31 -11.12
N MET A 44 1.63 1.10 -10.97
CA MET A 44 2.80 0.74 -10.15
C MET A 44 2.43 0.51 -8.69
N VAL A 45 1.54 1.33 -8.11
CA VAL A 45 1.03 1.11 -6.75
C VAL A 45 0.32 -0.24 -6.63
N PHE A 46 -0.55 -0.59 -7.58
CA PHE A 46 -1.25 -1.88 -7.57
C PHE A 46 -0.32 -3.07 -7.74
N LYS A 47 0.68 -2.99 -8.63
CA LYS A 47 1.71 -4.02 -8.81
C LYS A 47 2.49 -4.25 -7.49
N SER A 48 2.91 -3.19 -6.82
CA SER A 48 3.58 -3.28 -5.51
C SER A 48 2.68 -3.87 -4.42
N LEU A 49 1.38 -3.53 -4.42
CA LEU A 49 0.41 -4.08 -3.46
C LEU A 49 0.19 -5.58 -3.62
N MET A 50 0.10 -6.09 -4.86
CA MET A 50 -0.04 -7.54 -5.11
C MET A 50 1.10 -8.36 -4.50
N ILE A 51 2.30 -7.80 -4.43
CA ILE A 51 3.47 -8.44 -3.82
C ILE A 51 3.49 -8.25 -2.30
N ALA A 52 3.22 -7.04 -1.82
CA ALA A 52 3.35 -6.71 -0.39
C ALA A 52 2.22 -7.31 0.48
N LEU A 53 1.00 -7.43 -0.06
CA LEU A 53 -0.15 -8.00 0.67
C LEU A 53 0.11 -9.42 1.20
N PRO A 54 0.50 -10.42 0.37
CA PRO A 54 0.76 -11.77 0.85
C PRO A 54 1.95 -11.84 1.80
N GLN A 55 3.03 -11.07 1.56
CA GLN A 55 4.18 -11.00 2.47
C GLN A 55 3.81 -10.43 3.85
N ALA A 56 2.82 -9.54 3.89
CA ALA A 56 2.26 -9.00 5.12
C ALA A 56 1.23 -9.91 5.80
N GLY A 57 0.99 -11.11 5.24
CA GLY A 57 0.11 -12.14 5.77
C GLY A 57 -1.37 -11.95 5.42
N PHE A 58 -1.68 -11.19 4.36
CA PHE A 58 -3.04 -11.11 3.82
C PHE A 58 -3.25 -12.17 2.74
N GLU A 59 -4.38 -12.87 2.80
CA GLU A 59 -4.77 -13.76 1.71
C GLU A 59 -5.17 -12.94 0.49
N VAL A 60 -4.57 -13.27 -0.65
CA VAL A 60 -4.93 -12.68 -1.93
C VAL A 60 -5.59 -13.78 -2.75
N ALA A 61 -6.87 -13.59 -3.08
CA ALA A 61 -7.55 -14.46 -4.02
C ALA A 61 -6.94 -14.24 -5.41
N VAL A 62 -6.46 -15.33 -6.01
CA VAL A 62 -5.95 -15.38 -7.38
C VAL A 62 -7.06 -15.87 -8.29
#